data_AF-A0A818T3Y3-F1
#
_entry.id   AF-A0A818T3Y3-F1
#
_cell.length_a   1.000
_cell.length_b   1.000
_cell.length_c   1.000
_cell.angle_alpha   90.00
_cell.angle_beta   90.00
_cell.angle_gamma   90.00
#
_symmetry.space_group_name_H-M   'P 1'
#
loop_
_entity.id
_entity.type
_entity.pdbx_description
1 polymer ?
#
loop_
_entity_poly.entity_id
_entity_poly.type
_entity_poly.pdbx_seq_one_letter_code
_entity_poly.pdbx_strand_id
1 'polypeptide(L)'
;MKDSYPLPHMEETINQPGGSSYFSKMDLKSGYFQLPIDEKDKPKAAFTTSRGLWEFNVLPQGLKNAPPSFQRVLNNLLATGRRQFCFIYSDDIIIFSKSFHDHCTHLNNVLSVLNQANFQFNPPKCAFVPSEIDYLGHTINAKGFKPLNTNINAIVQVPNPRAAKQVYSFLQMANFYRKFTHNFTELTRPLRAFQKNNMNSYERNYSTFERECLGIIWSVTKLRDYLADESFIIETDQQPARNIHLNRSSTNRKVNNWKLQLQDYDIIEIKHKPGTRNCDADYMSRHPLINNEETNDELDGVIHYIQSCTACAHYNIRREKPPGQIQLIEPPGEVFDLVQKDFTGPLPQSINGNLYVIALPVYLSKYVISKAVPNDSTQTAAEFLIDMTLEFDPPRQLQTDRGSHFTSAIFEAVANRLGCVHTVSTPYHPKSQAVIERFNAKFKQQLSKYTNEHYDDWDVYINTIVSSYNSSIHQIIQFPTFQNFHKRKPTSIFDPIKKQGTIPRANDYWNHFLRFEKVYMDQVNKNIRQQQQYSKRRYDRNRPNIQCMIGQKLFIIKPGMYPAFKELYEGPYTIIKQLGSQTFDVIDVHDNMKRVHSSQMKYFHERE
;
A
#
# COMPACT_ATOMS: atom_id res chain seq x y z
N MET A 1 -12.53 -18.35 5.05
CA MET A 1 -12.98 -17.52 6.19
C MET A 1 -11.79 -17.29 7.11
N LYS A 2 -11.59 -16.09 7.68
CA LYS A 2 -10.49 -15.83 8.62
C LYS A 2 -10.92 -16.31 10.00
N ASP A 3 -10.20 -17.27 10.56
CA ASP A 3 -10.39 -17.66 11.96
C ASP A 3 -9.68 -16.64 12.86
N SER A 4 -10.37 -16.17 13.89
CA SER A 4 -9.86 -15.17 14.83
C SER A 4 -9.85 -15.79 16.23
N TYR A 5 -9.05 -16.85 16.38
CA TYR A 5 -8.83 -17.47 17.69
C TYR A 5 -8.07 -16.49 18.61
N PRO A 6 -8.53 -16.27 19.84
CA PRO A 6 -7.92 -15.30 20.74
C PRO A 6 -6.52 -15.77 21.18
N LEU A 7 -5.52 -14.91 20.97
CA LEU A 7 -4.21 -15.06 21.59
C LEU A 7 -4.27 -14.45 23.00
N PRO A 8 -3.64 -15.08 24.01
CA PRO A 8 -3.60 -14.53 25.35
C PRO A 8 -2.87 -13.18 25.35
N HIS A 9 -3.35 -12.22 26.15
CA HIS A 9 -2.73 -10.91 26.27
C HIS A 9 -1.35 -11.07 26.92
N MET A 10 -0.32 -10.39 26.38
CA MET A 10 1.06 -10.55 26.86
C MET A 10 1.18 -10.26 28.37
N GLU A 11 0.49 -9.23 28.85
CA GLU A 11 0.53 -8.83 30.28
C GLU A 11 -0.14 -9.84 31.21
N GLU A 12 -1.25 -10.47 30.79
CA GLU A 12 -1.88 -11.56 31.55
C GLU A 12 -0.95 -12.77 31.69
N THR A 13 -0.13 -13.01 30.65
CA THR A 13 0.80 -14.14 30.59
C THR A 13 2.04 -13.90 31.45
N ILE A 14 2.50 -12.65 31.55
CA ILE A 14 3.69 -12.24 32.32
C ILE A 14 3.40 -12.18 33.83
N ASN A 15 2.17 -11.86 34.25
CA ASN A 15 1.82 -11.74 35.67
C ASN A 15 1.57 -13.10 36.36
N GLN A 16 1.18 -14.15 35.61
CA GLN A 16 0.93 -15.49 36.14
C GLN A 16 2.14 -16.19 36.81
N PRO A 17 3.36 -16.14 36.25
CA PRO A 17 4.53 -16.76 36.88
C PRO A 17 5.05 -16.04 38.15
N GLY A 18 4.45 -14.92 38.56
CA GLY A 18 4.90 -14.12 39.71
C GLY A 18 5.10 -14.97 40.97
N GLY A 19 6.33 -14.96 41.50
CA GLY A 19 6.72 -15.73 42.70
C GLY A 19 7.13 -17.19 42.44
N SER A 20 7.33 -17.60 41.19
CA SER A 20 7.90 -18.92 40.84
C SER A 20 9.42 -18.88 40.85
N SER A 21 10.06 -19.96 41.32
CA SER A 21 11.53 -20.05 41.45
C SER A 21 12.17 -20.90 40.36
N TYR A 22 11.38 -21.70 39.64
CA TYR A 22 11.84 -22.63 38.62
C TYR A 22 11.02 -22.47 37.35
N PHE A 23 11.72 -22.34 36.23
CA PHE A 23 11.13 -22.15 34.91
C PHE A 23 11.62 -23.21 33.95
N SER A 24 10.85 -23.54 32.92
CA SER A 24 11.34 -24.31 31.77
C SER A 24 10.71 -23.75 30.49
N LYS A 25 11.54 -23.56 29.47
CA LYS A 25 11.15 -23.15 28.12
C LYS A 25 11.25 -24.33 27.17
N MET A 26 10.21 -24.57 26.39
CA MET A 26 10.25 -25.56 25.31
C MET A 26 9.86 -24.90 23.98
N ASP A 27 10.73 -25.09 22.99
CA ASP A 27 10.55 -24.64 21.60
C ASP A 27 10.20 -25.84 20.73
N LEU A 28 9.06 -25.77 20.03
CA LEU A 28 8.62 -26.83 19.13
C LEU A 28 9.36 -26.77 17.79
N LYS A 29 9.88 -27.92 17.33
CA LYS A 29 10.65 -28.01 16.08
C LYS A 29 9.76 -27.79 14.87
N SER A 30 9.85 -26.62 14.23
CA SER A 30 9.02 -26.31 13.05
C SER A 30 7.51 -26.51 13.35
N GLY A 31 7.03 -25.96 14.47
CA GLY A 31 5.73 -26.29 15.08
C GLY A 31 4.55 -26.47 14.11
N TYR A 32 4.36 -25.55 13.16
CA TYR A 32 3.29 -25.67 12.16
C TYR A 32 3.33 -26.99 11.38
N PHE A 33 4.50 -27.43 10.94
CA PHE A 33 4.68 -28.65 10.13
C PHE A 33 4.43 -29.95 10.92
N GLN A 34 4.11 -29.87 12.21
CA GLN A 34 3.75 -31.05 13.01
C GLN A 34 2.22 -31.29 13.03
N LEU A 35 1.42 -30.33 12.58
CA LEU A 35 -0.04 -30.48 12.56
C LEU A 35 -0.50 -31.06 11.22
N PRO A 36 -1.23 -32.19 11.21
CA PRO A 36 -1.79 -32.72 9.97
C PRO A 36 -2.89 -31.81 9.41
N ILE A 37 -2.97 -31.75 8.07
CA ILE A 37 -4.10 -31.12 7.37
C ILE A 37 -5.16 -32.20 7.11
N ASP A 38 -6.43 -31.83 7.31
CA ASP A 38 -7.58 -32.65 6.94
C ASP A 38 -7.55 -33.00 5.44
N GLU A 39 -7.79 -34.26 5.05
CA GLU A 39 -7.69 -34.75 3.66
C GLU A 39 -8.45 -33.85 2.66
N LYS A 40 -9.61 -33.31 3.06
CA LYS A 40 -10.42 -32.43 2.20
C LYS A 40 -9.78 -31.07 1.92
N ASP A 41 -8.82 -30.66 2.76
CA ASP A 41 -8.17 -29.36 2.75
C ASP A 41 -6.74 -29.43 2.19
N LYS A 42 -6.13 -30.61 2.04
CA LYS A 42 -4.78 -30.79 1.44
C LYS A 42 -4.65 -30.19 0.04
N PRO A 43 -5.62 -30.33 -0.89
CA PRO A 43 -5.50 -29.74 -2.23
C PRO A 43 -5.45 -28.20 -2.20
N LYS A 44 -5.93 -27.56 -1.12
CA LYS A 44 -5.88 -26.10 -0.94
C LYS A 44 -4.49 -25.61 -0.52
N ALA A 45 -3.67 -26.51 -0.01
CA ALA A 45 -2.27 -26.27 0.32
C ALA A 45 -1.33 -26.75 -0.81
N ALA A 46 -1.83 -26.98 -2.02
CA ALA A 46 -1.00 -27.41 -3.14
C ALA A 46 -0.05 -26.30 -3.62
N PHE A 47 1.15 -26.70 -4.03
CA PHE A 47 2.19 -25.84 -4.59
C PHE A 47 2.82 -26.49 -5.82
N THR A 48 3.26 -25.66 -6.76
CA THR A 48 3.88 -26.12 -8.01
C THR A 48 5.38 -25.94 -7.98
N THR A 49 6.11 -26.96 -8.42
CA THR A 49 7.54 -26.92 -8.71
C THR A 49 7.77 -27.19 -10.20
N SER A 50 8.99 -26.99 -10.70
CA SER A 50 9.35 -27.37 -12.09
C SER A 50 9.14 -28.86 -12.41
N ARG A 51 8.97 -29.70 -11.39
CA ARG A 51 8.76 -31.15 -11.51
C ARG A 51 7.32 -31.60 -11.29
N GLY A 52 6.38 -30.69 -11.04
CA GLY A 52 4.96 -31.02 -10.90
C GLY A 52 4.24 -30.31 -9.75
N LEU A 53 2.98 -30.71 -9.54
CA LEU A 53 2.10 -30.24 -8.48
C LEU A 53 2.24 -31.16 -7.26
N TRP A 54 2.49 -30.56 -6.10
CA TRP A 54 2.63 -31.26 -4.82
C TRP A 54 1.64 -30.65 -3.82
N GLU A 55 1.26 -31.41 -2.80
CA GLU A 55 0.41 -30.93 -1.71
C GLU A 55 1.05 -31.22 -0.35
N PHE A 56 0.78 -30.33 0.61
CA PHE A 56 1.26 -30.52 1.97
C PHE A 56 0.34 -31.47 2.75
N ASN A 57 0.93 -32.48 3.40
CA ASN A 57 0.22 -33.35 4.35
C ASN A 57 0.07 -32.71 5.74
N VAL A 58 0.90 -31.71 6.03
CA VAL A 58 0.99 -31.02 7.32
C VAL A 58 0.87 -29.51 7.11
N LEU A 59 0.46 -28.77 8.12
CA LEU A 59 0.12 -27.36 8.04
C LEU A 59 1.36 -26.51 7.67
N PRO A 60 1.44 -25.96 6.43
CA PRO A 60 2.59 -25.18 6.04
C PRO A 60 2.52 -23.77 6.63
N GLN A 61 3.69 -23.16 6.80
CA GLN A 61 3.80 -21.74 7.13
C GLN A 61 3.23 -20.87 6.01
N GLY A 62 2.65 -19.72 6.39
CA GLY A 62 2.08 -18.74 5.45
C GLY A 62 0.57 -18.88 5.20
N LEU A 63 -0.07 -19.96 5.64
CA LEU A 63 -1.53 -20.04 5.64
C LEU A 63 -2.12 -19.11 6.71
N LYS A 64 -3.11 -18.31 6.30
CA LYS A 64 -3.75 -17.29 7.14
C LYS A 64 -4.34 -17.82 8.46
N ASN A 65 -4.77 -19.08 8.48
CA ASN A 65 -5.37 -19.73 9.65
C ASN A 65 -4.40 -20.71 10.34
N ALA A 66 -3.11 -20.73 9.97
CA ALA A 66 -2.14 -21.61 10.61
C ALA A 66 -1.88 -21.22 12.08
N PRO A 67 -1.60 -19.95 12.44
CA PRO A 67 -1.39 -19.56 13.84
C PRO A 67 -2.60 -19.80 14.76
N PRO A 68 -3.84 -19.43 14.37
CA PRO A 68 -5.04 -19.75 15.16
C PRO A 68 -5.24 -21.26 15.39
N SER A 69 -5.08 -22.07 14.34
CA SER A 69 -5.24 -23.52 14.44
C SER A 69 -4.20 -24.14 15.36
N PHE A 70 -2.95 -23.69 15.25
CA PHE A 70 -1.83 -24.18 16.06
C PHE A 70 -2.01 -23.85 17.55
N GLN A 71 -2.33 -22.60 17.86
CA GLN A 71 -2.60 -22.19 19.24
C GLN A 71 -3.76 -22.97 19.85
N ARG A 72 -4.83 -23.24 19.08
CA ARG A 72 -5.99 -23.99 19.57
C ARG A 72 -5.65 -25.44 19.92
N VAL A 73 -4.84 -26.12 19.10
CA VAL A 73 -4.42 -27.50 19.38
C VAL A 73 -3.60 -27.54 20.66
N LEU A 74 -2.59 -26.68 20.82
CA LEU A 74 -1.77 -26.63 22.02
C LEU A 74 -2.58 -26.27 23.28
N ASN A 75 -3.49 -25.30 23.18
CA ASN A 75 -4.37 -24.92 24.28
C ASN A 75 -5.28 -26.05 24.74
N ASN A 76 -5.75 -26.88 23.81
CA ASN A 76 -6.60 -28.02 24.11
C ASN A 76 -5.81 -29.17 24.74
N LEU A 77 -4.61 -29.46 24.22
CA LEU A 77 -3.73 -30.50 24.77
C LEU A 77 -3.32 -30.20 26.20
N LEU A 78 -2.86 -28.97 26.46
CA LEU A 78 -2.37 -28.58 27.79
C LEU A 78 -3.46 -27.94 28.67
N ALA A 79 -4.74 -28.11 28.33
CA ALA A 79 -5.85 -27.45 29.01
C ALA A 79 -5.83 -27.62 30.54
N THR A 80 -5.45 -28.81 31.03
CA THR A 80 -5.40 -29.14 32.47
C THR A 80 -4.31 -28.38 33.23
N GLY A 81 -3.16 -28.11 32.61
CA GLY A 81 -2.06 -27.36 33.23
C GLY A 81 -2.02 -25.88 32.89
N ARG A 82 -2.79 -25.48 31.87
CA ARG A 82 -2.84 -24.12 31.34
C ARG A 82 -3.35 -23.14 32.40
N ARG A 83 -2.61 -22.05 32.62
CA ARG A 83 -2.84 -21.01 33.65
C ARG A 83 -2.61 -21.42 35.10
N GLN A 84 -2.26 -22.67 35.39
CA GLN A 84 -1.88 -23.11 36.74
C GLN A 84 -0.35 -23.16 36.89
N PHE A 85 0.31 -23.86 35.97
CA PHE A 85 1.76 -24.04 35.99
C PHE A 85 2.40 -23.99 34.59
N CYS A 86 1.59 -23.79 33.54
CA CYS A 86 2.05 -23.68 32.17
C CYS A 86 1.25 -22.62 31.40
N PHE A 87 1.93 -21.89 30.51
CA PHE A 87 1.28 -21.06 29.51
C PHE A 87 1.92 -21.25 28.13
N ILE A 88 1.16 -20.92 27.09
CA ILE A 88 1.53 -21.12 25.69
C ILE A 88 1.32 -19.81 24.96
N TYR A 89 2.32 -19.39 24.21
CA TYR A 89 2.19 -18.24 23.32
C TYR A 89 2.88 -18.53 22.00
N SER A 90 2.08 -18.66 20.94
CA SER A 90 2.56 -19.17 19.66
C SER A 90 3.29 -20.50 19.86
N ASP A 91 4.60 -20.53 19.59
CA ASP A 91 5.40 -21.75 19.47
C ASP A 91 6.18 -22.07 20.76
N ASP A 92 6.16 -21.15 21.73
CA ASP A 92 6.83 -21.26 23.02
C ASP A 92 5.88 -21.79 24.10
N ILE A 93 6.29 -22.87 24.77
CA ILE A 93 5.64 -23.42 25.94
C ILE A 93 6.50 -23.12 27.16
N ILE A 94 5.92 -22.45 28.16
CA ILE A 94 6.62 -22.12 29.40
C ILE A 94 5.95 -22.80 30.57
N ILE A 95 6.77 -23.46 31.38
CA ILE A 95 6.37 -24.07 32.65
C ILE A 95 7.00 -23.27 33.78
N PHE A 96 6.26 -23.02 34.84
CA PHE A 96 6.72 -22.28 36.01
C PHE A 96 6.25 -22.97 37.29
N SER A 97 7.07 -22.95 38.34
CA SER A 97 6.76 -23.60 39.62
C SER A 97 7.49 -22.98 40.80
N LYS A 98 6.93 -23.11 42.00
CA LYS A 98 7.52 -22.56 43.24
C LYS A 98 8.62 -23.44 43.82
N SER A 99 8.45 -24.76 43.77
CA SER A 99 9.42 -25.74 44.23
C SER A 99 9.98 -26.57 43.08
N PHE A 100 11.20 -27.10 43.24
CA PHE A 100 11.81 -27.99 42.26
C PHE A 100 11.01 -29.29 42.07
N HIS A 101 10.48 -29.83 43.17
CA HIS A 101 9.68 -31.05 43.14
C HIS A 101 8.41 -30.89 42.31
N ASP A 102 7.65 -29.80 42.54
CA ASP A 102 6.47 -29.48 41.74
C ASP A 102 6.86 -29.26 40.28
N HIS A 103 8.01 -28.63 40.03
CA HIS A 103 8.50 -28.38 38.67
C HIS A 103 8.75 -29.66 37.89
N CYS A 104 9.37 -30.67 38.52
CA CYS A 104 9.56 -32.00 37.92
C CYS A 104 8.22 -32.67 37.60
N THR A 105 7.24 -32.57 38.50
CA THR A 105 5.88 -33.10 38.29
C THR A 105 5.18 -32.40 37.12
N HIS A 106 5.26 -31.08 37.06
CA HIS A 106 4.68 -30.28 35.96
C HIS A 106 5.36 -30.57 34.62
N LEU A 107 6.70 -30.67 34.60
CA LEU A 107 7.46 -31.07 33.42
C LEU A 107 7.02 -32.44 32.92
N ASN A 108 6.95 -33.44 33.81
CA ASN A 108 6.54 -34.79 33.43
C ASN A 108 5.12 -34.82 32.85
N ASN A 109 4.18 -34.06 33.45
CA ASN A 109 2.82 -33.94 32.95
C ASN A 109 2.78 -33.34 31.53
N VAL A 110 3.48 -32.23 31.30
CA VAL A 110 3.48 -31.56 29.99
C VAL A 110 4.20 -32.40 28.93
N LEU A 111 5.37 -32.96 29.27
CA LEU A 111 6.13 -33.82 28.35
C LEU A 111 5.36 -35.09 27.99
N SER A 112 4.65 -35.70 28.94
CA SER A 112 3.84 -36.90 28.69
C SER A 112 2.71 -36.60 27.70
N VAL A 113 1.96 -35.51 27.91
CA VAL A 113 0.87 -35.08 27.01
C VAL A 113 1.39 -34.77 25.61
N LEU A 114 2.50 -34.04 25.50
CA LEU A 114 3.09 -33.67 24.20
C LEU A 114 3.68 -34.88 23.48
N ASN A 115 4.25 -35.84 24.22
CA ASN A 115 4.75 -37.10 23.66
C ASN A 115 3.60 -37.97 23.14
N GLN A 116 2.48 -38.08 23.87
CA GLN A 116 1.28 -38.78 23.40
C GLN A 116 0.69 -38.15 22.12
N ALA A 117 0.81 -36.83 21.98
CA ALA A 117 0.40 -36.08 20.80
C ALA A 117 1.47 -36.04 19.69
N ASN A 118 2.59 -36.76 19.84
CA ASN A 118 3.71 -36.84 18.90
C ASN A 118 4.37 -35.49 18.55
N PHE A 119 4.38 -34.53 19.47
CA PHE A 119 5.10 -33.27 19.27
C PHE A 119 6.61 -33.45 19.45
N GLN A 120 7.38 -32.82 18.57
CA GLN A 120 8.84 -32.80 18.60
C GLN A 120 9.36 -31.42 19.02
N PHE A 121 10.36 -31.42 19.89
CA PHE A 121 11.04 -30.21 20.35
C PHE A 121 12.33 -29.95 19.58
N ASN A 122 12.83 -28.72 19.70
CA ASN A 122 14.15 -28.32 19.25
C ASN A 122 15.09 -28.22 20.46
N PRO A 123 15.84 -29.29 20.80
CA PRO A 123 16.57 -29.35 22.08
C PRO A 123 17.53 -28.17 22.33
N PRO A 124 18.30 -27.67 21.35
CA PRO A 124 19.17 -26.51 21.54
C PRO A 124 18.46 -25.20 21.93
N LYS A 125 17.16 -25.08 21.65
CA LYS A 125 16.35 -23.89 21.98
C LYS A 125 15.49 -24.08 23.24
N CYS A 126 15.49 -25.28 23.81
CA CYS A 126 14.82 -25.57 25.07
C CYS A 126 15.75 -25.23 26.24
N ALA A 127 15.16 -24.75 27.33
CA ALA A 127 15.88 -24.48 28.57
C ALA A 127 15.11 -25.15 29.72
N PHE A 128 15.76 -26.05 30.44
CA PHE A 128 15.13 -26.81 31.52
C PHE A 128 15.62 -26.36 32.88
N VAL A 129 14.67 -26.04 33.75
CA VAL A 129 14.86 -25.67 35.14
C VAL A 129 15.79 -24.46 35.42
N PRO A 130 15.94 -23.43 34.55
CA PRO A 130 16.64 -22.23 34.97
C PRO A 130 15.90 -21.48 36.10
N SER A 131 16.68 -20.72 36.88
CA SER A 131 16.18 -19.80 37.92
C SER A 131 15.65 -18.48 37.35
N GLU A 132 16.02 -18.14 36.11
CA GLU A 132 15.47 -17.02 35.34
C GLU A 132 15.31 -17.38 33.85
N ILE A 133 14.31 -16.81 33.19
CA ILE A 133 13.99 -17.08 31.79
C ILE A 133 13.70 -15.79 31.03
N ASP A 134 14.24 -15.69 29.81
CA ASP A 134 13.92 -14.60 28.90
C ASP A 134 12.69 -14.92 28.06
N TYR A 135 11.69 -14.04 28.14
CA TYR A 135 10.41 -14.21 27.48
C TYR A 135 9.73 -12.87 27.16
N LEU A 136 9.25 -12.71 25.91
CA LEU A 136 8.56 -11.51 25.40
C LEU A 136 9.27 -10.17 25.72
N GLY A 137 10.60 -10.16 25.66
CA GLY A 137 11.41 -8.96 25.92
C GLY A 137 11.60 -8.62 27.40
N HIS A 138 11.27 -9.55 28.29
CA HIS A 138 11.50 -9.48 29.74
C HIS A 138 12.30 -10.69 30.22
N THR A 139 13.06 -10.52 31.29
CA THR A 139 13.62 -11.62 32.08
C THR A 139 12.71 -11.85 33.29
N ILE A 140 12.26 -13.08 33.49
CA ILE A 140 11.36 -13.49 34.58
C ILE A 140 12.15 -14.31 35.59
N ASN A 141 12.02 -13.99 36.88
CA ASN A 141 12.65 -14.72 37.98
C ASN A 141 11.76 -14.72 39.24
N ALA A 142 12.26 -15.31 40.33
CA ALA A 142 11.55 -15.39 41.62
C ALA A 142 11.14 -14.03 42.21
N LYS A 143 11.88 -12.95 41.90
CA LYS A 143 11.63 -11.60 42.40
C LYS A 143 10.61 -10.83 41.55
N GLY A 144 10.25 -11.35 40.38
CA GLY A 144 9.33 -10.71 39.43
C GLY A 144 9.90 -10.71 38.01
N PHE A 145 9.50 -9.74 37.21
CA PHE A 145 9.97 -9.58 35.84
C PHE A 145 10.73 -8.26 35.69
N LYS A 146 11.78 -8.25 34.85
CA LYS A 146 12.56 -7.06 34.49
C LYS A 146 12.65 -6.93 32.96
N PRO A 147 12.81 -5.73 32.38
CA PRO A 147 13.10 -5.60 30.96
C PRO A 147 14.41 -6.32 30.59
N LEU A 148 14.46 -6.88 29.38
CA LEU A 148 15.69 -7.49 28.87
C LEU A 148 16.76 -6.41 28.64
N ASN A 149 17.99 -6.66 29.11
CA ASN A 149 19.10 -5.69 28.99
C ASN A 149 19.40 -5.29 27.54
N THR A 150 19.21 -6.19 26.57
CA THR A 150 19.39 -5.89 25.14
C THR A 150 18.41 -4.82 24.65
N ASN A 151 17.15 -4.86 25.11
CA ASN A 151 16.14 -3.87 24.77
C ASN A 151 16.43 -2.53 25.43
N ILE A 152 16.87 -2.54 26.70
CA ILE A 152 17.31 -1.31 27.39
C ILE A 152 18.49 -0.68 26.65
N ASN A 153 19.51 -1.47 26.31
CA ASN A 153 20.69 -0.98 25.59
C ASN A 153 20.32 -0.39 24.22
N ALA A 154 19.38 -1.01 23.50
CA ALA A 154 18.87 -0.46 22.25
C ALA A 154 18.20 0.90 22.44
N ILE A 155 17.43 1.10 23.51
CA ILE A 155 16.80 2.39 23.86
C ILE A 155 17.85 3.45 24.20
N VAL A 156 18.86 3.08 24.99
CA VAL A 156 19.96 3.97 25.38
C VAL A 156 20.76 4.45 24.17
N GLN A 157 20.87 3.63 23.13
CA GLN A 157 21.57 3.97 21.89
C GLN A 157 20.71 4.79 20.90
N VAL A 158 19.44 5.05 21.19
CA VAL A 158 18.59 5.85 20.29
C VAL A 158 19.10 7.29 20.22
N PRO A 159 19.35 7.83 19.01
CA PRO A 159 19.79 9.22 18.87
C PRO A 159 18.70 10.20 19.32
N ASN A 160 19.12 11.33 19.90
CA ASN A 160 18.19 12.36 20.39
C ASN A 160 17.22 12.82 19.28
N PRO A 161 15.89 12.74 19.51
CA PRO A 161 14.90 13.06 18.51
C PRO A 161 14.92 14.56 18.18
N ARG A 162 15.05 14.91 16.89
CA ARG A 162 15.07 16.30 16.38
C ARG A 162 13.75 16.70 15.70
N ALA A 163 12.79 15.79 15.62
CA ALA A 163 11.50 16.02 14.98
C ALA A 163 10.35 15.41 15.78
N ALA A 164 9.16 16.02 15.74
CA ALA A 164 7.97 15.55 16.46
C ALA A 164 7.61 14.07 16.18
N LYS A 165 7.85 13.59 14.95
CA LYS A 165 7.65 12.17 14.58
C LYS A 165 8.63 11.24 15.31
N GLN A 166 9.88 11.68 15.50
CA GLN A 166 10.89 10.93 16.22
C GLN A 166 10.59 10.93 17.72
N VAL A 167 10.14 12.06 18.27
CA VAL A 167 9.65 12.17 19.66
C VAL A 167 8.49 11.20 19.89
N TYR A 168 7.52 11.16 18.98
CA TYR A 168 6.40 10.22 19.06
C TYR A 168 6.85 8.75 19.02
N SER A 169 7.76 8.40 18.10
CA SER A 169 8.30 7.04 17.98
C SER A 169 9.05 6.61 19.24
N PHE A 170 9.84 7.51 19.82
CA PHE A 170 10.56 7.27 21.06
C PHE A 170 9.61 7.09 22.25
N LEU A 171 8.60 7.96 22.39
CA LEU A 171 7.60 7.87 23.44
C LEU A 171 6.82 6.55 23.39
N GLN A 172 6.44 6.07 22.20
CA GLN A 172 5.75 4.79 22.03
C GLN A 172 6.61 3.62 22.53
N MET A 173 7.89 3.61 22.19
CA MET A 173 8.85 2.59 22.62
C MET A 173 9.08 2.65 24.14
N ALA A 174 9.31 3.85 24.69
CA ALA A 174 9.50 4.06 26.12
C ALA A 174 8.25 3.69 26.94
N ASN A 175 7.05 3.89 26.38
CA ASN A 175 5.78 3.56 27.04
C ASN A 175 5.64 2.06 27.33
N PHE A 176 6.25 1.18 26.53
CA PHE A 176 6.28 -0.26 26.79
C PHE A 176 6.97 -0.60 28.13
N TYR A 177 7.91 0.24 28.58
CA TYR A 177 8.65 0.07 29.83
C TYR A 177 8.18 1.02 30.96
N ARG A 178 7.04 1.71 30.78
CA ARG A 178 6.48 2.67 31.75
C ARG A 178 6.39 2.09 33.17
N LYS A 179 5.93 0.83 33.30
CA LYS A 179 5.75 0.16 34.60
C LYS A 179 7.03 0.02 35.43
N PHE A 180 8.20 0.13 34.82
CA PHE A 180 9.50 0.06 35.51
C PHE A 180 10.13 1.43 35.77
N THR A 181 9.50 2.51 35.32
CA THR A 181 10.06 3.86 35.41
C THR A 181 9.23 4.70 36.39
N HIS A 182 9.82 5.04 37.52
CA HIS A 182 9.17 5.90 38.50
C HIS A 182 8.90 7.29 37.89
N ASN A 183 7.71 7.84 38.12
CA ASN A 183 7.28 9.16 37.60
C ASN A 183 7.42 9.32 36.07
N PHE A 184 7.24 8.25 35.30
CA PHE A 184 7.33 8.28 33.83
C PHE A 184 6.48 9.38 33.18
N THR A 185 5.30 9.67 33.73
CA THR A 185 4.41 10.72 33.22
C THR A 185 5.04 12.11 33.35
N GLU A 186 5.60 12.44 34.51
CA GLU A 186 6.30 13.71 34.72
C GLU A 186 7.58 13.81 33.90
N LEU A 187 8.36 12.72 33.82
CA LEU A 187 9.59 12.65 33.02
C LEU A 187 9.32 12.86 31.53
N THR A 188 8.18 12.35 31.02
CA THR A 188 7.82 12.46 29.59
C THR A 188 6.95 13.67 29.26
N ARG A 189 6.51 14.45 30.26
CA ARG A 189 5.66 15.63 30.09
C ARG A 189 6.23 16.67 29.10
N PRO A 190 7.53 17.05 29.15
CA PRO A 190 8.11 17.98 28.19
C PRO A 190 8.10 17.44 26.75
N LEU A 191 8.32 16.13 26.58
CA LEU A 191 8.30 15.47 25.28
C LEU A 191 6.89 15.34 24.71
N ARG A 192 5.88 15.12 25.56
CA ARG A 192 4.46 15.09 25.18
C ARG A 192 3.95 16.47 24.76
N ALA A 193 4.50 17.56 25.30
CA ALA A 193 4.16 18.93 24.89
C ALA A 193 4.54 19.23 23.42
N PHE A 194 5.54 18.54 22.85
CA PHE A 194 5.90 18.62 21.43
C PHE A 194 4.92 17.88 20.48
N GLN A 195 3.92 17.17 21.00
CA GLN A 195 2.88 16.56 20.17
C GLN A 195 1.87 17.64 19.74
N LYS A 196 1.76 17.92 18.43
CA LYS A 196 0.82 18.91 17.87
C LYS A 196 -0.63 18.64 18.31
N ASN A 197 -1.27 19.64 18.95
CA ASN A 197 -2.66 19.62 19.42
C ASN A 197 -3.67 20.03 18.32
N ASN A 198 -3.69 19.37 17.16
CA ASN A 198 -4.72 19.63 16.15
C ASN A 198 -5.14 18.36 15.42
N MET A 199 -6.45 18.24 15.13
CA MET A 199 -6.96 17.22 14.20
C MET A 199 -6.16 17.30 12.90
N ASN A 200 -5.60 16.18 12.48
CA ASN A 200 -4.84 16.13 11.24
C ASN A 200 -5.78 16.40 10.04
N SER A 201 -5.20 16.73 8.89
CA SER A 201 -5.99 17.09 7.69
C SER A 201 -6.95 15.99 7.23
N TYR A 202 -6.73 14.74 7.63
CA TYR A 202 -7.62 13.61 7.35
C TYR A 202 -8.81 13.54 8.32
N GLU A 203 -8.57 13.79 9.60
CA GLU A 203 -9.59 13.81 10.67
C GLU A 203 -10.56 14.99 10.54
N ARG A 204 -10.11 16.14 10.01
CA ARG A 204 -11.00 17.28 9.72
C ARG A 204 -12.13 16.96 8.73
N ASN A 205 -11.92 15.96 7.88
CA ASN A 205 -12.87 15.52 6.85
C ASN A 205 -13.85 14.45 7.35
N TYR A 206 -13.79 14.08 8.63
CA TYR A 206 -14.74 13.14 9.21
C TYR A 206 -16.13 13.76 9.32
N SER A 207 -17.16 12.90 9.28
CA SER A 207 -18.52 13.36 9.56
C SER A 207 -18.60 14.01 10.94
N THR A 208 -19.56 14.91 11.17
CA THR A 208 -19.74 15.56 12.47
C THR A 208 -19.80 14.55 13.60
N PHE A 209 -20.55 13.46 13.42
CA PHE A 209 -20.59 12.35 14.39
C PHE A 209 -19.22 11.70 14.64
N GLU A 210 -18.43 11.43 13.59
CA GLU A 210 -17.09 10.83 13.74
C GLU A 210 -16.09 11.79 14.39
N ARG A 211 -16.23 13.11 14.18
CA ARG A 211 -15.39 14.13 14.83
C ARG A 211 -15.70 14.23 16.32
N GLU A 212 -16.97 14.20 16.70
CA GLU A 212 -17.38 14.16 18.11
C GLU A 212 -16.89 12.88 18.80
N CYS A 213 -17.05 11.72 18.16
CA CYS A 213 -16.50 10.46 18.67
C CYS A 213 -14.98 10.56 18.89
N LEU A 214 -14.26 11.13 17.92
CA LEU A 214 -12.82 11.32 18.02
C LEU A 214 -12.44 12.28 19.15
N GLY A 215 -13.22 13.35 19.37
CA GLY A 215 -13.06 14.27 20.49
C GLY A 215 -13.20 13.59 21.85
N ILE A 216 -14.19 12.69 21.98
CA ILE A 216 -14.37 11.86 23.18
C ILE A 216 -13.15 10.95 23.39
N ILE A 217 -12.71 10.21 22.36
CA ILE A 217 -11.54 9.32 22.45
C ILE A 217 -10.29 10.11 22.84
N TRP A 218 -10.08 11.26 22.21
CA TRP A 218 -8.95 12.12 22.50
C TRP A 218 -8.97 12.62 23.93
N SER A 219 -10.13 13.05 24.42
CA SER A 219 -10.30 13.57 25.79
C SER A 219 -10.03 12.49 26.83
N VAL A 220 -10.60 11.28 26.64
CA VAL A 220 -10.36 10.13 27.51
C VAL A 220 -8.89 9.69 27.46
N THR A 221 -8.28 9.70 26.27
CA THR A 221 -6.86 9.36 26.11
C THR A 221 -5.94 10.40 26.75
N LYS A 222 -6.29 11.69 26.68
CA LYS A 222 -5.52 12.79 27.29
C LYS A 222 -5.64 12.80 28.81
N LEU A 223 -6.84 12.55 29.32
CA LEU A 223 -7.13 12.47 30.75
C LEU A 223 -6.94 11.05 31.31
N ARG A 224 -6.33 10.14 30.54
CA ARG A 224 -6.11 8.75 30.91
C ARG A 224 -5.51 8.61 32.31
N ASP A 225 -4.55 9.46 32.64
CA ASP A 225 -3.85 9.40 33.94
C ASP A 225 -4.79 9.75 35.13
N TYR A 226 -5.95 10.38 34.90
CA TYR A 226 -6.98 10.66 35.92
C TYR A 226 -8.16 9.67 35.87
N LEU A 227 -8.40 9.06 34.72
CA LEU A 227 -9.62 8.27 34.44
C LEU A 227 -9.37 6.75 34.42
N ALA A 228 -8.13 6.28 34.48
CA ALA A 228 -7.79 4.86 34.32
C ALA A 228 -8.27 3.97 35.48
N ASP A 229 -8.35 4.50 36.70
CA ASP A 229 -8.65 3.73 37.92
C ASP A 229 -9.96 4.17 38.62
N GLU A 230 -10.70 5.10 38.02
CA GLU A 230 -11.94 5.66 38.58
C GLU A 230 -13.11 5.39 37.63
N SER A 231 -14.29 5.14 38.18
CA SER A 231 -15.51 5.01 37.39
C SER A 231 -16.07 6.39 37.05
N PHE A 232 -16.33 6.69 35.77
CA PHE A 232 -16.75 8.03 35.35
C PHE A 232 -17.87 8.05 34.31
N ILE A 233 -18.51 9.22 34.16
CA ILE A 233 -19.60 9.47 33.22
C ILE A 233 -19.10 10.44 32.14
N ILE A 234 -19.41 10.16 30.88
CA ILE A 234 -19.11 11.05 29.76
C ILE A 234 -20.39 11.80 29.39
N GLU A 235 -20.39 13.12 29.42
CA GLU A 235 -21.48 13.95 28.91
C GLU A 235 -21.15 14.49 27.52
N THR A 236 -22.08 14.34 26.57
CA THR A 236 -21.93 14.84 25.19
C THR A 236 -23.27 15.36 24.65
N ASP A 237 -23.24 16.39 23.81
CA ASP A 237 -24.42 16.95 23.14
C ASP A 237 -24.88 16.15 21.91
N GLN A 238 -24.13 15.11 21.53
CA GLN A 238 -24.45 14.28 20.37
C GLN A 238 -25.19 13.01 20.79
N GLN A 239 -26.52 12.98 20.62
CA GLN A 239 -27.37 11.83 20.98
C GLN A 239 -26.88 10.47 20.44
N PRO A 240 -26.39 10.34 19.18
CA PRO A 240 -25.87 9.07 18.68
C PRO A 240 -24.62 8.55 19.41
N ALA A 241 -23.83 9.41 20.06
CA ALA A 241 -22.61 9.03 20.76
C ALA A 241 -22.89 8.24 22.06
N ARG A 242 -24.10 8.38 22.61
CA ARG A 242 -24.62 7.56 23.73
C ARG A 242 -24.49 6.06 23.47
N ASN A 243 -24.58 5.66 22.20
CA ASN A 243 -24.60 4.26 21.79
C ASN A 243 -23.21 3.69 21.45
N ILE A 244 -22.12 4.47 21.57
CA ILE A 244 -20.75 4.00 21.23
C ILE A 244 -20.32 2.85 22.15
N HIS A 245 -20.68 2.91 23.43
CA HIS A 245 -20.33 1.85 24.40
C HIS A 245 -21.32 0.67 24.37
N LEU A 246 -22.58 0.89 23.93
CA LEU A 246 -23.60 -0.17 23.88
C LEU A 246 -23.26 -1.26 22.86
N ASN A 247 -23.49 -2.51 23.23
CA ASN A 247 -23.20 -3.74 22.46
C ASN A 247 -24.10 -3.93 21.22
N ARG A 248 -24.13 -2.94 20.32
CA ARG A 248 -24.62 -3.10 18.95
C ARG A 248 -23.47 -2.83 17.99
N SER A 249 -23.23 -3.77 17.08
CA SER A 249 -22.24 -3.67 16.03
C SER A 249 -22.56 -2.49 15.13
N SER A 250 -21.75 -1.43 15.17
CA SER A 250 -21.80 -0.36 14.19
C SER A 250 -21.23 -0.88 12.87
N THR A 251 -21.82 -0.50 11.73
CA THR A 251 -21.22 -0.75 10.41
C THR A 251 -19.97 0.12 10.18
N ASN A 252 -19.74 1.14 11.01
CA ASN A 252 -18.58 2.00 10.92
C ASN A 252 -17.36 1.39 11.64
N ARG A 253 -16.43 0.86 10.84
CA ARG A 253 -15.18 0.25 11.30
C ARG A 253 -14.33 1.16 12.21
N LYS A 254 -14.36 2.48 12.03
CA LYS A 254 -13.61 3.42 12.89
C LYS A 254 -14.21 3.50 14.28
N VAL A 255 -15.53 3.63 14.35
CA VAL A 255 -16.28 3.70 15.62
C VAL A 255 -16.12 2.39 16.39
N ASN A 256 -16.10 1.23 15.71
CA ASN A 256 -15.80 -0.04 16.36
C ASN A 256 -14.37 -0.11 16.92
N ASN A 257 -13.37 0.45 16.22
CA ASN A 257 -12.00 0.51 16.74
C ASN A 257 -11.87 1.45 17.94
N TRP A 258 -12.55 2.60 17.92
CA TRP A 258 -12.61 3.54 19.04
C TRP A 258 -13.38 2.97 20.23
N LYS A 259 -14.42 2.18 19.98
CA LYS A 259 -15.13 1.43 21.01
C LYS A 259 -14.18 0.47 21.75
N LEU A 260 -13.35 -0.27 21.01
CA LEU A 260 -12.33 -1.13 21.62
C LEU A 260 -11.34 -0.34 22.50
N GLN A 261 -11.00 0.90 22.12
CA GLN A 261 -10.12 1.76 22.92
C GLN A 261 -10.78 2.29 24.20
N LEU A 262 -12.10 2.50 24.19
CA LEU A 262 -12.85 2.94 25.38
C LEU A 262 -13.17 1.79 26.34
N GLN A 263 -13.04 0.53 25.90
CA GLN A 263 -13.26 -0.64 26.78
C GLN A 263 -12.23 -0.76 27.89
N ASP A 264 -11.06 -0.14 27.73
CA ASP A 264 -10.00 -0.13 28.73
C ASP A 264 -10.32 0.79 29.92
N TYR A 265 -11.46 1.50 29.92
CA TYR A 265 -11.87 2.47 30.94
C TYR A 265 -13.23 2.11 31.54
N ASP A 266 -13.40 2.34 32.84
CA ASP A 266 -14.66 2.07 33.55
C ASP A 266 -15.68 3.21 33.37
N ILE A 267 -16.25 3.27 32.15
CA ILE A 267 -17.24 4.28 31.78
C ILE A 267 -18.64 3.80 32.21
N ILE A 268 -19.19 4.43 33.25
CA ILE A 268 -20.51 4.09 33.83
C ILE A 268 -21.62 4.34 32.79
N GLU A 269 -21.63 5.52 32.16
CA GLU A 269 -22.61 5.89 31.13
C GLU A 269 -22.06 7.01 30.24
N ILE A 270 -22.47 7.02 28.96
CA ILE A 270 -22.36 8.19 28.10
C ILE A 270 -23.74 8.89 28.07
N LYS A 271 -23.88 10.02 28.77
CA LYS A 271 -25.13 10.78 28.89
C LYS A 271 -25.22 11.86 27.82
N HIS A 272 -26.42 12.02 27.25
CA HIS A 272 -26.70 13.15 26.39
C HIS A 272 -26.99 14.40 27.24
N LYS A 273 -26.24 15.48 27.02
CA LYS A 273 -26.45 16.79 27.63
C LYS A 273 -26.90 17.77 26.54
N PRO A 274 -28.14 18.31 26.59
CA PRO A 274 -28.62 19.24 25.56
C PRO A 274 -27.64 20.41 25.37
N GLY A 275 -27.42 20.84 24.12
CA GLY A 275 -26.43 21.89 23.80
C GLY A 275 -26.63 23.20 24.58
N THR A 276 -27.87 23.54 24.94
CA THR A 276 -28.18 24.70 25.80
C THR A 276 -27.61 24.60 27.22
N ARG A 277 -27.24 23.40 27.67
CA ARG A 277 -26.62 23.12 28.97
C ARG A 277 -25.15 22.65 28.84
N ASN A 278 -24.59 22.61 27.63
CA ASN A 278 -23.20 22.20 27.36
C ASN A 278 -22.32 23.40 26.94
N CYS A 279 -22.64 24.59 27.45
CA CYS A 279 -22.05 25.86 27.02
C CYS A 279 -20.56 25.99 27.36
N ASP A 280 -20.11 25.32 28.43
CA ASP A 280 -18.72 25.23 28.86
C ASP A 280 -17.84 24.47 27.85
N ALA A 281 -18.26 23.25 27.48
CA ALA A 281 -17.54 22.45 26.50
C ALA A 281 -17.64 23.03 25.07
N ASP A 282 -18.80 23.57 24.69
CA ASP A 282 -19.02 24.20 23.37
C ASP A 282 -18.16 25.47 23.21
N TYR A 283 -18.04 26.29 24.26
CA TYR A 283 -17.17 27.47 24.25
C TYR A 283 -15.70 27.08 24.03
N MET A 284 -15.17 26.10 24.78
CA MET A 284 -13.79 25.65 24.62
C MET A 284 -13.52 24.97 23.27
N SER A 285 -14.51 24.27 22.70
CA SER A 285 -14.42 23.64 21.38
C SER A 285 -14.36 24.68 20.24
N ARG A 286 -15.10 25.79 20.37
CA ARG A 286 -15.15 26.88 19.38
C ARG A 286 -14.04 27.92 19.55
N HIS A 287 -13.46 28.01 20.74
CA HIS A 287 -12.38 28.92 21.10
C HIS A 287 -11.15 28.15 21.63
N PRO A 288 -10.46 27.36 20.78
CA PRO A 288 -9.27 26.65 21.20
C PRO A 288 -8.19 27.66 21.64
N LEU A 289 -7.58 27.43 22.80
CA LEU A 289 -6.47 28.25 23.30
C LEU A 289 -5.30 28.17 22.30
N ILE A 290 -5.15 29.23 21.50
CA ILE A 290 -4.01 29.43 20.62
C ILE A 290 -2.81 29.72 21.54
N ASN A 291 -1.94 28.72 21.74
CA ASN A 291 -0.64 28.99 22.34
C ASN A 291 0.20 29.81 21.34
N ASN A 292 0.21 31.12 21.61
CA ASN A 292 1.12 32.20 21.21
C ASN A 292 1.19 32.59 19.72
N GLU A 293 0.46 33.66 19.39
CA GLU A 293 0.55 34.43 18.15
C GLU A 293 1.84 35.28 18.03
N GLU A 294 2.77 35.24 18.99
CA GLU A 294 3.99 36.07 18.93
C GLU A 294 5.16 35.48 18.11
N THR A 295 5.00 34.32 17.45
CA THR A 295 6.09 33.71 16.66
C THR A 295 5.86 33.67 15.14
N ASN A 296 4.73 34.16 14.63
CA ASN A 296 4.47 34.09 13.18
C ASN A 296 5.25 35.12 12.37
N ASP A 297 5.45 36.35 12.84
CA ASP A 297 6.14 37.38 12.03
C ASP A 297 7.63 37.09 11.82
N GLU A 298 8.35 36.62 12.84
CA GLU A 298 9.76 36.24 12.69
C GLU A 298 9.92 34.95 11.87
N LEU A 299 9.02 33.98 12.05
CA LEU A 299 9.08 32.71 11.31
C LEU A 299 8.66 32.91 9.84
N ASP A 300 7.67 33.75 9.56
CA ASP A 300 7.26 34.12 8.20
C ASP A 300 8.36 34.94 7.51
N GLY A 301 9.06 35.81 8.24
CA GLY A 301 10.27 36.50 7.74
C GLY A 301 11.39 35.53 7.37
N VAL A 302 11.66 34.53 8.22
CA VAL A 302 12.67 33.48 7.94
C VAL A 302 12.21 32.56 6.80
N ILE A 303 10.93 32.20 6.72
CA ILE A 303 10.37 31.39 5.64
C ILE A 303 10.48 32.16 4.32
N HIS A 304 10.10 33.44 4.30
CA HIS A 304 10.22 34.30 3.12
C HIS A 304 11.68 34.45 2.69
N TYR A 305 12.61 34.65 3.63
CA TYR A 305 14.05 34.71 3.37
C TYR A 305 14.59 33.42 2.74
N ILE A 306 14.19 32.25 3.26
CA ILE A 306 14.60 30.95 2.71
C ILE A 306 13.95 30.69 1.34
N GLN A 307 12.70 31.13 1.12
CA GLN A 307 11.98 30.98 -0.14
C GLN A 307 12.50 31.89 -1.26
N SER A 308 12.95 33.11 -0.93
CA SER A 308 13.55 34.06 -1.89
C SER A 308 15.05 33.84 -2.10
N CYS A 309 15.71 33.02 -1.28
CA CYS A 309 17.12 32.66 -1.46
C CYS A 309 17.34 31.83 -2.73
N THR A 310 17.97 32.43 -3.74
CA THR A 310 18.27 31.80 -5.04
C THR A 310 19.12 30.54 -4.88
N ALA A 311 20.16 30.55 -4.04
CA ALA A 311 21.00 29.37 -3.79
C ALA A 311 20.17 28.22 -3.19
N CYS A 312 19.28 28.48 -2.23
CA CYS A 312 18.39 27.45 -1.70
C CYS A 312 17.36 26.98 -2.74
N ALA A 313 16.86 27.88 -3.58
CA ALA A 313 15.85 27.57 -4.60
C ALA A 313 16.37 26.57 -5.66
N HIS A 314 17.63 26.69 -6.08
CA HIS A 314 18.24 25.80 -7.08
C HIS A 314 18.52 24.38 -6.57
N TYR A 315 18.69 24.19 -5.25
CA TYR A 315 19.09 22.89 -4.66
C TYR A 315 18.02 22.22 -3.81
N ASN A 316 17.09 22.95 -3.20
CA ASN A 316 16.12 22.33 -2.29
C ASN A 316 15.00 21.61 -3.06
N ILE A 317 14.92 20.29 -2.83
CA ILE A 317 13.89 19.40 -3.38
C ILE A 317 12.50 19.85 -2.92
N ARG A 318 11.59 19.99 -3.88
CA ARG A 318 10.17 20.24 -3.61
C ARG A 318 9.55 19.03 -2.90
N ARG A 319 9.19 19.18 -1.62
CA ARG A 319 8.55 18.12 -0.81
C ARG A 319 7.03 18.08 -0.95
N GLU A 320 6.45 19.13 -1.54
CA GLU A 320 5.01 19.22 -1.80
C GLU A 320 4.61 18.44 -3.05
N LYS A 321 3.39 17.88 -3.06
CA LYS A 321 2.87 17.20 -4.25
C LYS A 321 2.70 18.22 -5.39
N PRO A 322 3.08 17.87 -6.64
CA PRO A 322 2.96 18.79 -7.76
C PRO A 322 1.53 19.30 -7.92
N PRO A 323 1.36 20.62 -8.13
CA PRO A 323 0.04 21.21 -8.19
C PRO A 323 -0.62 20.76 -9.51
N GLY A 324 -1.94 20.60 -9.51
CA GLY A 324 -2.71 20.20 -10.70
C GLY A 324 -3.62 18.98 -10.51
N GLN A 325 -4.86 19.12 -10.97
CA GLN A 325 -5.91 18.08 -10.92
C GLN A 325 -5.86 17.13 -12.11
N ILE A 326 -6.12 15.83 -11.92
CA ILE A 326 -6.14 14.88 -13.04
C ILE A 326 -7.11 15.35 -14.13
N GLN A 327 -6.63 15.51 -15.36
CA GLN A 327 -7.50 15.57 -16.53
C GLN A 327 -7.99 14.16 -16.87
N LEU A 328 -9.31 13.99 -16.94
CA LEU A 328 -9.91 12.74 -17.39
C LEU A 328 -9.71 12.66 -18.90
N ILE A 329 -9.24 11.51 -19.39
CA ILE A 329 -9.17 11.23 -20.81
C ILE A 329 -10.50 10.59 -21.17
N GLU A 330 -11.32 11.24 -21.99
CA GLU A 330 -12.53 10.61 -22.50
C GLU A 330 -12.15 9.31 -23.24
N PRO A 331 -12.83 8.19 -22.97
CA PRO A 331 -12.55 6.97 -23.67
C PRO A 331 -12.76 7.18 -25.18
N PRO A 332 -11.84 6.72 -26.02
CA PRO A 332 -12.06 6.68 -27.47
C PRO A 332 -13.36 5.92 -27.81
N GLY A 333 -14.03 6.30 -28.90
CA GLY A 333 -15.31 5.71 -29.30
C GLY A 333 -15.15 4.29 -29.85
N GLU A 334 -14.09 4.06 -30.62
CA GLU A 334 -13.78 2.80 -31.28
C GLU A 334 -12.47 2.17 -30.77
N VAL A 335 -12.27 0.88 -31.05
CA VAL A 335 -11.12 0.11 -30.53
C VAL A 335 -9.77 0.71 -30.97
N PHE A 336 -9.64 1.10 -32.24
CA PHE A 336 -8.40 1.65 -32.83
C PHE A 336 -8.31 3.18 -32.84
N ASP A 337 -9.22 3.88 -32.16
CA ASP A 337 -9.18 5.34 -32.11
C ASP A 337 -7.91 5.87 -31.41
N LEU A 338 -7.38 5.15 -30.41
CA LEU A 338 -6.15 5.50 -29.71
C LEU A 338 -5.30 4.27 -29.42
N VAL A 339 -4.09 4.26 -29.98
CA VAL A 339 -3.07 3.24 -29.71
C VAL A 339 -1.80 3.91 -29.20
N GLN A 340 -1.16 3.27 -28.23
CA GLN A 340 0.09 3.74 -27.65
C GLN A 340 1.23 2.82 -28.08
N LYS A 341 2.40 3.39 -28.39
CA LYS A 341 3.57 2.63 -28.85
C LYS A 341 4.77 2.87 -27.96
N ASP A 342 5.53 1.81 -27.69
CA ASP A 342 6.77 1.85 -26.91
C ASP A 342 7.71 0.71 -27.31
N PHE A 343 9.01 0.94 -27.11
CA PHE A 343 10.05 -0.07 -27.22
C PHE A 343 10.49 -0.53 -25.83
N THR A 344 10.62 -1.84 -25.65
CA THR A 344 11.24 -2.44 -24.49
C THR A 344 12.58 -3.02 -24.87
N GLY A 345 13.67 -2.42 -24.36
CA GLY A 345 15.04 -2.92 -24.54
C GLY A 345 16.10 -1.88 -24.13
N PRO A 346 17.37 -2.14 -24.42
CA PRO A 346 17.89 -3.38 -25.01
C PRO A 346 17.76 -4.58 -24.05
N LEU A 347 17.39 -5.73 -24.61
CA LEU A 347 17.39 -7.04 -23.96
C LEU A 347 18.65 -7.82 -24.38
N PRO A 348 19.01 -8.92 -23.70
CA PRO A 348 20.04 -9.83 -24.20
C PRO A 348 19.74 -10.25 -25.64
N GLN A 349 20.77 -10.40 -26.48
CA GLN A 349 20.57 -10.75 -27.88
C GLN A 349 19.96 -12.15 -27.98
N SER A 350 18.84 -12.28 -28.69
CA SER A 350 18.26 -13.59 -28.95
C SER A 350 19.04 -14.36 -30.03
N ILE A 351 18.80 -15.67 -30.13
CA ILE A 351 19.33 -16.52 -31.21
C ILE A 351 18.95 -15.97 -32.59
N ASN A 352 17.76 -15.36 -32.73
CA ASN A 352 17.33 -14.74 -33.98
C ASN A 352 17.83 -13.30 -34.17
N GLY A 353 18.75 -12.83 -33.32
CA GLY A 353 19.35 -11.50 -33.40
C GLY A 353 18.46 -10.36 -32.93
N ASN A 354 17.40 -10.65 -32.17
CA ASN A 354 16.52 -9.62 -31.62
C ASN A 354 17.11 -8.99 -30.36
N LEU A 355 16.90 -7.69 -30.17
CA LEU A 355 17.36 -6.91 -29.01
C LEU A 355 16.23 -6.12 -28.34
N TYR A 356 15.13 -5.89 -29.03
CA TYR A 356 14.03 -5.07 -28.54
C TYR A 356 12.69 -5.77 -28.74
N VAL A 357 11.71 -5.40 -27.93
CA VAL A 357 10.30 -5.73 -28.14
C VAL A 357 9.55 -4.45 -28.42
N ILE A 358 8.88 -4.38 -29.55
CA ILE A 358 7.97 -3.28 -29.85
C ILE A 358 6.56 -3.69 -29.44
N ALA A 359 5.87 -2.84 -28.68
CA ALA A 359 4.53 -3.13 -28.15
C ALA A 359 3.55 -1.99 -28.44
N LEU A 360 2.33 -2.38 -28.82
CA LEU A 360 1.19 -1.52 -29.13
C LEU A 360 -0.03 -1.94 -28.28
N PRO A 361 -0.16 -1.44 -27.05
CA PRO A 361 -1.41 -1.47 -26.31
C PRO A 361 -2.46 -0.58 -26.97
N VAL A 362 -3.58 -1.20 -27.32
CA VAL A 362 -4.80 -0.54 -27.79
C VAL A 362 -5.55 0.03 -26.58
N TYR A 363 -5.81 1.34 -26.56
CA TYR A 363 -6.23 2.01 -25.33
C TYR A 363 -7.63 1.55 -24.86
N LEU A 364 -8.61 1.40 -25.75
CA LEU A 364 -9.98 1.03 -25.34
C LEU A 364 -10.04 -0.43 -24.86
N SER A 365 -9.51 -1.34 -25.69
CA SER A 365 -9.59 -2.78 -25.44
C SER A 365 -8.59 -3.26 -24.37
N LYS A 366 -7.51 -2.49 -24.15
CA LYS A 366 -6.30 -2.89 -23.42
C LYS A 366 -5.61 -4.12 -24.02
N TYR A 367 -5.96 -4.49 -25.24
CA TYR A 367 -5.31 -5.55 -25.99
C TYR A 367 -3.92 -5.11 -26.40
N VAL A 368 -2.94 -5.99 -26.32
CA VAL A 368 -1.56 -5.69 -26.66
C VAL A 368 -1.14 -6.47 -27.88
N ILE A 369 -0.63 -5.75 -28.89
CA ILE A 369 0.06 -6.29 -30.06
C ILE A 369 1.56 -6.11 -29.81
N SER A 370 2.39 -7.10 -30.10
CA SER A 370 3.84 -6.99 -29.88
C SER A 370 4.65 -7.84 -30.83
N LYS A 371 5.90 -7.43 -31.10
CA LYS A 371 6.84 -8.16 -31.97
C LYS A 371 8.28 -8.04 -31.44
N ALA A 372 9.06 -9.11 -31.57
CA ALA A 372 10.51 -9.04 -31.37
C ALA A 372 11.15 -8.32 -32.57
N VAL A 373 12.12 -7.44 -32.31
CA VAL A 373 12.83 -6.70 -33.35
C VAL A 373 14.33 -6.58 -33.04
N PRO A 374 15.17 -6.48 -34.07
CA PRO A 374 16.63 -6.42 -33.92
C PRO A 374 17.15 -5.08 -33.40
N ASN A 375 16.40 -3.99 -33.59
CA ASN A 375 16.82 -2.64 -33.19
C ASN A 375 15.59 -1.74 -32.96
N ASP A 376 15.82 -0.58 -32.35
CA ASP A 376 14.83 0.47 -32.10
C ASP A 376 14.86 1.58 -33.19
N SER A 377 15.29 1.24 -34.41
CA SER A 377 15.42 2.23 -35.48
C SER A 377 14.06 2.77 -35.95
N THR A 378 14.10 3.97 -36.55
CA THR A 378 12.97 4.58 -37.26
C THR A 378 12.34 3.63 -38.28
N GLN A 379 13.17 2.92 -39.05
CA GLN A 379 12.71 2.03 -40.11
C GLN A 379 11.93 0.86 -39.51
N THR A 380 12.49 0.19 -38.51
CA THR A 380 11.82 -0.90 -37.78
C THR A 380 10.51 -0.45 -37.15
N ALA A 381 10.48 0.76 -36.58
CA ALA A 381 9.27 1.35 -36.05
C ALA A 381 8.21 1.56 -37.14
N ALA A 382 8.59 2.09 -38.30
CA ALA A 382 7.67 2.33 -39.42
C ALA A 382 7.14 1.03 -40.04
N GLU A 383 8.01 0.05 -40.27
CA GLU A 383 7.66 -1.29 -40.77
C GLU A 383 6.65 -1.96 -39.84
N PHE A 384 6.87 -1.91 -38.52
CA PHE A 384 5.91 -2.47 -37.57
C PHE A 384 4.55 -1.76 -37.59
N LEU A 385 4.52 -0.44 -37.82
CA LEU A 385 3.26 0.29 -37.95
C LEU A 385 2.49 -0.15 -39.21
N ILE A 386 3.21 -0.39 -40.31
CA ILE A 386 2.66 -0.92 -41.56
C ILE A 386 2.13 -2.33 -41.37
N ASP A 387 2.95 -3.24 -40.82
CA ASP A 387 2.57 -4.63 -40.53
C ASP A 387 1.27 -4.69 -39.70
N MET A 388 1.22 -3.90 -38.64
CA MET A 388 0.05 -3.82 -37.76
C MET A 388 -1.18 -3.28 -38.50
N THR A 389 -1.01 -2.27 -39.36
CA THR A 389 -2.11 -1.72 -40.16
C THR A 389 -2.63 -2.73 -41.19
N LEU A 390 -1.76 -3.59 -41.72
CA LEU A 390 -2.13 -4.65 -42.67
C LEU A 390 -2.83 -5.84 -41.97
N GLU A 391 -2.40 -6.18 -40.76
CA GLU A 391 -3.00 -7.26 -39.97
C GLU A 391 -4.32 -6.84 -39.31
N PHE A 392 -4.43 -5.56 -38.93
CA PHE A 392 -5.58 -4.99 -38.25
C PHE A 392 -6.14 -3.77 -39.01
N ASP A 393 -6.16 -2.61 -38.38
CA ASP A 393 -6.64 -1.34 -38.93
C ASP A 393 -5.69 -0.20 -38.54
N PRO A 394 -5.60 0.87 -39.34
CA PRO A 394 -4.78 2.03 -38.99
C PRO A 394 -5.36 2.74 -37.76
N PRO A 395 -4.55 3.08 -36.75
CA PRO A 395 -5.03 3.81 -35.60
C PRO A 395 -5.37 5.26 -35.97
N ARG A 396 -6.52 5.77 -35.53
CA ARG A 396 -6.89 7.17 -35.78
C ARG A 396 -5.91 8.12 -35.09
N GLN A 397 -5.54 7.82 -33.85
CA GLN A 397 -4.51 8.52 -33.09
C GLN A 397 -3.43 7.55 -32.61
N LEU A 398 -2.19 7.84 -32.97
CA LEU A 398 -1.02 7.13 -32.49
C LEU A 398 -0.28 7.99 -31.46
N GLN A 399 -0.13 7.48 -30.24
CA GLN A 399 0.60 8.16 -29.18
C GLN A 399 1.93 7.46 -28.88
N THR A 400 3.04 8.20 -28.97
CA THR A 400 4.40 7.69 -28.75
C THR A 400 5.13 8.49 -27.68
N ASP A 401 6.31 8.01 -27.26
CA ASP A 401 7.24 8.81 -26.46
C ASP A 401 8.09 9.75 -27.35
N ARG A 402 8.97 10.54 -26.74
CA ARG A 402 9.89 11.45 -27.46
C ARG A 402 11.12 10.75 -28.04
N GLY A 403 11.08 9.44 -28.23
CA GLY A 403 12.15 8.69 -28.89
C GLY A 403 12.44 9.28 -30.27
N SER A 404 13.73 9.48 -30.58
CA SER A 404 14.17 10.05 -31.86
C SER A 404 13.68 9.25 -33.06
N HIS A 405 13.47 7.94 -32.88
CA HIS A 405 12.90 7.04 -33.87
C HIS A 405 11.42 7.34 -34.19
N PHE A 406 10.63 7.83 -33.23
CA PHE A 406 9.23 8.24 -33.46
C PHE A 406 9.08 9.68 -33.93
N THR A 407 10.01 10.58 -33.57
CA THR A 407 9.96 11.99 -33.99
C THR A 407 10.60 12.26 -35.35
N SER A 408 11.06 11.22 -36.04
CA SER A 408 11.75 11.34 -37.32
C SER A 408 10.78 11.68 -38.46
N ALA A 409 11.29 12.40 -39.48
CA ALA A 409 10.49 12.78 -40.65
C ALA A 409 9.94 11.56 -41.41
N ILE A 410 10.70 10.45 -41.45
CA ILE A 410 10.29 9.20 -42.10
C ILE A 410 9.09 8.59 -41.36
N PHE A 411 9.16 8.48 -40.03
CA PHE A 411 8.08 7.92 -39.24
C PHE A 411 6.81 8.76 -39.36
N GLU A 412 6.95 10.08 -39.28
CA GLU A 412 5.85 11.04 -39.45
C GLU A 412 5.20 10.93 -40.83
N ALA A 413 6.01 10.79 -41.90
CA ALA A 413 5.49 10.60 -43.26
C ALA A 413 4.69 9.30 -43.39
N VAL A 414 5.18 8.19 -42.82
CA VAL A 414 4.49 6.90 -42.83
C VAL A 414 3.19 6.98 -42.04
N ALA A 415 3.21 7.53 -40.82
CA ALA A 415 2.02 7.69 -39.99
C ALA A 415 0.94 8.52 -40.71
N ASN A 416 1.32 9.65 -41.31
CA ASN A 416 0.40 10.49 -42.08
C ASN A 416 -0.16 9.77 -43.31
N ARG A 417 0.66 8.98 -44.01
CA ARG A 417 0.21 8.22 -45.19
C ARG A 417 -0.79 7.12 -44.84
N LEU A 418 -0.66 6.53 -43.65
CA LEU A 418 -1.60 5.55 -43.09
C LEU A 418 -2.84 6.22 -42.46
N GLY A 419 -2.94 7.56 -42.50
CA GLY A 419 -4.08 8.31 -41.94
C GLY A 419 -4.05 8.43 -40.41
N CYS A 420 -2.92 8.16 -39.77
CA CYS A 420 -2.76 8.21 -38.32
C CYS A 420 -2.39 9.62 -37.86
N VAL A 421 -3.13 10.18 -36.89
CA VAL A 421 -2.72 11.42 -36.20
C VAL A 421 -1.67 11.07 -35.15
N HIS A 422 -0.40 11.39 -35.43
CA HIS A 422 0.69 11.12 -34.52
C HIS A 422 0.81 12.20 -33.43
N THR A 423 0.86 11.78 -32.17
CA THR A 423 1.00 12.67 -31.00
C THR A 423 2.10 12.19 -30.07
N VAL A 424 3.05 13.08 -29.78
CA VAL A 424 4.20 12.76 -28.94
C VAL A 424 3.93 13.16 -27.49
N SER A 425 4.18 12.25 -26.54
CA SER A 425 3.96 12.52 -25.11
C SER A 425 4.93 13.59 -24.58
N THR A 426 4.52 14.36 -23.56
CA THR A 426 5.47 15.20 -22.80
C THR A 426 6.20 14.32 -21.76
N PRO A 427 7.50 14.54 -21.48
CA PRO A 427 8.34 13.65 -20.66
C PRO A 427 7.91 13.47 -19.19
N TYR A 428 6.79 14.08 -18.76
CA TYR A 428 6.21 13.93 -17.42
C TYR A 428 4.68 13.77 -17.45
N HIS A 429 4.13 13.05 -18.43
CA HIS A 429 2.77 12.50 -18.37
C HIS A 429 2.75 10.98 -18.07
N PRO A 430 3.04 10.53 -16.83
CA PRO A 430 2.98 9.10 -16.46
C PRO A 430 1.62 8.43 -16.70
N LYS A 431 0.55 9.21 -16.89
CA LYS A 431 -0.83 8.69 -16.92
C LYS A 431 -1.33 8.34 -18.31
N SER A 432 -0.82 8.97 -19.36
CA SER A 432 -1.08 8.49 -20.72
C SER A 432 -0.33 7.17 -20.92
N GLN A 433 0.95 7.09 -20.55
CA GLN A 433 1.77 5.87 -20.69
C GLN A 433 1.56 4.80 -19.60
N ALA A 434 0.73 5.04 -18.58
CA ALA A 434 0.51 4.07 -17.50
C ALA A 434 0.01 2.69 -17.95
N VAL A 435 -0.61 2.57 -19.14
CA VAL A 435 -1.03 1.27 -19.69
C VAL A 435 0.19 0.49 -20.16
N ILE A 436 1.06 1.14 -20.95
CA ILE A 436 2.26 0.53 -21.52
C ILE A 436 3.31 0.24 -20.44
N GLU A 437 3.50 1.15 -19.47
CA GLU A 437 4.41 0.94 -18.34
C GLU A 437 4.00 -0.28 -17.49
N ARG A 438 2.70 -0.47 -17.25
CA ARG A 438 2.18 -1.62 -16.50
C ARG A 438 2.26 -2.92 -17.29
N PHE A 439 2.10 -2.86 -18.61
CA PHE A 439 2.36 -4.00 -19.48
C PHE A 439 3.84 -4.37 -19.44
N ASN A 440 4.74 -3.43 -19.73
CA ASN A 440 6.19 -3.67 -19.77
C ASN A 440 6.71 -4.26 -18.45
N ALA A 441 6.24 -3.75 -17.30
CA ALA A 441 6.63 -4.28 -15.99
C ALA A 441 6.21 -5.75 -15.79
N LYS A 442 4.97 -6.10 -16.17
CA LYS A 442 4.49 -7.50 -16.11
C LYS A 442 5.15 -8.39 -17.16
N PHE A 443 5.34 -7.86 -18.36
CA PHE A 443 5.93 -8.55 -19.49
C PHE A 443 7.37 -8.97 -19.17
N LYS A 444 8.22 -8.04 -18.69
CA LYS A 444 9.59 -8.35 -18.26
C LYS A 444 9.64 -9.42 -17.16
N GLN A 445 8.73 -9.32 -16.18
CA GLN A 445 8.65 -10.30 -15.08
C GLN A 445 8.19 -11.68 -15.55
N GLN A 446 7.37 -11.76 -16.59
CA GLN A 446 6.97 -13.05 -17.17
C GLN A 446 8.08 -13.61 -18.05
N LEU A 447 8.68 -12.78 -18.92
CA LEU A 447 9.80 -13.16 -19.77
C LEU A 447 10.92 -13.81 -18.95
N SER A 448 11.33 -13.16 -17.85
CA SER A 448 12.40 -13.66 -16.97
C SER A 448 12.12 -14.99 -16.28
N LYS A 449 10.89 -15.50 -16.32
CA LYS A 449 10.52 -16.80 -15.72
C LYS A 449 10.57 -17.95 -16.71
N TYR A 450 10.48 -17.65 -18.01
CA TYR A 450 10.40 -18.64 -19.08
C TYR A 450 11.67 -18.74 -19.90
N THR A 451 12.52 -17.71 -19.87
CA THR A 451 13.82 -17.72 -20.54
C THR A 451 14.79 -18.71 -19.92
N ASN A 452 15.66 -19.28 -20.75
CA ASN A 452 16.76 -20.12 -20.31
C ASN A 452 17.83 -19.33 -19.52
N GLU A 453 18.85 -20.03 -19.00
CA GLU A 453 19.93 -19.43 -18.20
C GLU A 453 20.83 -18.45 -18.99
N HIS A 454 20.83 -18.56 -20.32
CA HIS A 454 21.60 -17.71 -21.24
C HIS A 454 20.81 -16.50 -21.74
N TYR A 455 19.50 -16.46 -21.48
CA TYR A 455 18.56 -15.42 -21.90
C TYR A 455 18.58 -15.14 -23.41
N ASP A 456 18.78 -16.15 -24.26
CA ASP A 456 18.87 -16.00 -25.72
C ASP A 456 17.63 -16.53 -26.47
N ASP A 457 16.66 -17.11 -25.76
CA ASP A 457 15.43 -17.73 -26.31
C ASP A 457 14.15 -16.92 -26.06
N TRP A 458 14.28 -15.72 -25.50
CA TRP A 458 13.14 -14.92 -25.05
C TRP A 458 12.16 -14.53 -26.15
N ASP A 459 12.63 -14.39 -27.39
CA ASP A 459 11.80 -13.96 -28.52
C ASP A 459 10.76 -15.02 -28.94
N VAL A 460 11.04 -16.31 -28.69
CA VAL A 460 10.12 -17.43 -28.90
C VAL A 460 8.88 -17.32 -28.00
N TYR A 461 9.04 -16.79 -26.78
CA TYR A 461 7.97 -16.77 -25.78
C TYR A 461 7.05 -15.55 -25.87
N ILE A 462 7.37 -14.54 -26.68
CA ILE A 462 6.61 -13.29 -26.76
C ILE A 462 5.14 -13.56 -27.07
N ASN A 463 4.87 -14.32 -28.13
CA ASN A 463 3.50 -14.60 -28.57
C ASN A 463 2.70 -15.33 -27.49
N THR A 464 3.33 -16.28 -26.79
CA THR A 464 2.71 -17.04 -25.69
C THR A 464 2.40 -16.15 -24.49
N ILE A 465 3.35 -15.29 -24.09
CA ILE A 465 3.20 -14.36 -22.97
C ILE A 465 2.12 -13.33 -23.27
N VAL A 466 2.12 -12.77 -24.48
CA VAL A 466 1.14 -11.75 -24.91
C VAL A 466 -0.24 -12.36 -25.08
N SER A 467 -0.35 -13.58 -25.63
CA SER A 467 -1.61 -14.33 -25.68
C SER A 467 -2.18 -14.60 -24.28
N SER A 468 -1.31 -14.97 -23.33
CA SER A 468 -1.68 -15.18 -21.93
C SER A 468 -2.12 -13.88 -21.25
N TYR A 469 -1.41 -12.78 -21.50
CA TYR A 469 -1.80 -11.44 -21.05
C TYR A 469 -3.17 -11.06 -21.62
N ASN A 470 -3.38 -11.27 -22.92
CA ASN A 470 -4.60 -10.88 -23.58
C ASN A 470 -5.81 -11.74 -23.16
N SER A 471 -5.57 -12.99 -22.80
CA SER A 471 -6.60 -13.90 -22.29
C SER A 471 -6.93 -13.69 -20.80
N SER A 472 -6.14 -12.89 -20.08
CA SER A 472 -6.31 -12.63 -18.66
C SER A 472 -7.30 -11.50 -18.37
N ILE A 473 -8.09 -11.65 -17.30
CA ILE A 473 -9.06 -10.63 -16.87
C ILE A 473 -8.30 -9.34 -16.47
N HIS A 474 -8.61 -8.24 -17.16
CA HIS A 474 -8.02 -6.95 -16.85
C HIS A 474 -8.82 -6.21 -15.78
N GLN A 475 -8.16 -5.74 -14.71
CA GLN A 475 -8.83 -5.16 -13.52
C GLN A 475 -9.71 -3.93 -13.83
N ILE A 476 -9.42 -3.16 -14.88
CA ILE A 476 -10.26 -2.00 -15.24
C ILE A 476 -11.49 -2.46 -16.03
N ILE A 477 -11.30 -3.38 -16.96
CA ILE A 477 -12.34 -3.79 -17.92
C ILE A 477 -13.26 -4.84 -17.28
N GLN A 478 -12.73 -5.64 -16.34
CA GLN A 478 -13.36 -6.80 -15.71
C GLN A 478 -13.57 -7.99 -16.66
N PHE A 479 -12.97 -7.95 -17.84
CA PHE A 479 -12.99 -9.03 -18.84
C PHE A 479 -11.58 -9.25 -19.42
N PRO A 480 -11.33 -10.41 -20.08
CA PRO A 480 -10.14 -10.60 -20.91
C PRO A 480 -10.00 -9.51 -21.97
N THR A 481 -8.79 -8.98 -22.19
CA THR A 481 -8.57 -7.94 -23.20
C THR A 481 -8.80 -8.48 -24.62
N PHE A 482 -8.52 -9.76 -24.84
CA PHE A 482 -8.88 -10.53 -26.03
C PHE A 482 -10.38 -10.45 -26.30
N GLN A 483 -11.20 -10.70 -25.28
CA GLN A 483 -12.65 -10.63 -25.41
C GLN A 483 -13.11 -9.20 -25.67
N ASN A 484 -12.46 -8.22 -25.07
CA ASN A 484 -12.79 -6.83 -25.29
C ASN A 484 -12.42 -6.36 -26.72
N PHE A 485 -11.35 -6.89 -27.30
CA PHE A 485 -10.92 -6.58 -28.66
C PHE A 485 -11.71 -7.34 -29.73
N HIS A 486 -11.75 -8.68 -29.65
CA HIS A 486 -12.38 -9.52 -30.67
C HIS A 486 -13.89 -9.77 -30.46
N LYS A 487 -14.47 -9.25 -29.38
CA LYS A 487 -15.89 -9.45 -29.01
C LYS A 487 -16.32 -10.91 -28.85
N ARG A 488 -15.37 -11.81 -28.66
CA ARG A 488 -15.59 -13.24 -28.39
C ARG A 488 -14.67 -13.73 -27.28
N LYS A 489 -15.09 -14.75 -26.54
CA LYS A 489 -14.21 -15.33 -25.51
C LYS A 489 -12.94 -15.91 -26.16
N PRO A 490 -11.78 -15.78 -25.49
CA PRO A 490 -10.61 -16.54 -25.90
C PRO A 490 -10.92 -18.04 -25.78
N THR A 491 -10.56 -18.79 -26.80
CA THR A 491 -10.59 -20.26 -26.75
C THR A 491 -9.15 -20.69 -26.49
N SER A 492 -8.90 -21.43 -25.42
CA SER A 492 -7.55 -21.97 -25.23
C SER A 492 -7.26 -22.99 -26.32
N ILE A 493 -6.05 -22.98 -26.87
CA ILE A 493 -5.57 -24.07 -27.73
C ILE A 493 -5.47 -25.41 -26.98
N PHE A 494 -5.57 -25.37 -25.65
CA PHE A 494 -5.59 -26.54 -24.77
C PHE A 494 -7.00 -26.86 -24.24
N ASP A 495 -8.04 -26.07 -24.59
CA ASP A 495 -9.41 -26.39 -24.20
C ASP A 495 -9.94 -27.52 -25.08
N PRO A 496 -10.49 -28.61 -24.51
CA PRO A 496 -11.16 -29.62 -25.30
C PRO A 496 -12.34 -28.99 -26.03
N ILE A 497 -12.35 -29.11 -27.37
CA ILE A 497 -13.42 -28.58 -28.24
C ILE A 497 -14.76 -29.17 -27.78
N LYS A 498 -15.53 -28.42 -26.99
CA LYS A 498 -16.92 -28.77 -26.70
C LYS A 498 -17.74 -28.50 -27.95
N LYS A 499 -17.91 -29.51 -28.80
CA LYS A 499 -18.96 -29.53 -29.83
C LYS A 499 -20.32 -29.56 -29.14
N GLN A 500 -20.92 -28.42 -28.86
CA GLN A 500 -22.36 -28.34 -28.60
C GLN A 500 -22.96 -27.04 -29.13
N GLY A 501 -24.04 -27.18 -29.91
CA GLY A 501 -24.99 -26.12 -30.21
C GLY A 501 -25.35 -26.03 -31.68
N THR A 502 -26.57 -26.43 -32.01
CA THR A 502 -27.26 -26.06 -33.26
C THR A 502 -27.17 -24.55 -33.46
N ILE A 503 -26.65 -24.15 -34.62
CA ILE A 503 -26.51 -22.74 -35.02
C ILE A 503 -27.93 -22.13 -35.11
N PRO A 504 -28.32 -21.16 -34.26
CA PRO A 504 -29.54 -20.39 -34.49
C PRO A 504 -29.40 -19.67 -35.83
N ARG A 505 -30.50 -19.54 -36.59
CA ARG A 505 -30.52 -18.91 -37.93
C ARG A 505 -29.62 -17.67 -37.96
N ALA A 506 -28.77 -17.56 -38.98
CA ALA A 506 -27.68 -16.56 -39.06
C ALA A 506 -28.09 -15.11 -38.72
N ASN A 507 -29.34 -14.73 -39.01
CA ASN A 507 -29.89 -13.41 -38.66
C ASN A 507 -30.12 -13.18 -37.16
N ASP A 508 -30.38 -14.21 -36.36
CA ASP A 508 -30.64 -14.09 -34.92
C ASP A 508 -29.34 -13.95 -34.12
N TYR A 509 -28.26 -14.59 -34.59
CA TYR A 509 -26.93 -14.47 -33.98
C TYR A 509 -26.31 -13.09 -34.21
N TRP A 510 -26.43 -12.54 -35.42
CA TRP A 510 -25.90 -11.21 -35.76
C TRP A 510 -26.59 -10.09 -34.97
N ASN A 511 -27.92 -10.15 -34.86
CA ASN A 511 -28.68 -9.19 -34.06
C ASN A 511 -28.41 -9.31 -32.56
N HIS A 512 -28.12 -10.52 -32.07
CA HIS A 512 -27.66 -10.73 -30.70
C HIS A 512 -26.24 -10.16 -30.48
N PHE A 513 -25.33 -10.37 -31.42
CA PHE A 513 -23.96 -9.84 -31.38
C PHE A 513 -23.93 -8.31 -31.35
N LEU A 514 -24.69 -7.63 -32.22
CA LEU A 514 -24.76 -6.16 -32.23
C LEU A 514 -25.35 -5.58 -30.94
N ARG A 515 -26.37 -6.23 -30.37
CA ARG A 515 -26.95 -5.84 -29.07
C ARG A 515 -25.96 -6.08 -27.93
N PHE A 516 -25.27 -7.22 -27.95
CA PHE A 516 -24.24 -7.56 -26.99
C PHE A 516 -23.09 -6.57 -27.05
N GLU A 517 -22.58 -6.26 -28.24
CA GLU A 517 -21.49 -5.30 -28.49
C GLU A 517 -21.82 -3.93 -27.90
N LYS A 518 -23.01 -3.38 -28.20
CA LYS A 518 -23.43 -2.08 -27.68
C LYS A 518 -23.49 -2.05 -26.15
N VAL A 519 -24.18 -3.03 -25.54
CA VAL A 519 -24.32 -3.12 -24.07
C VAL A 519 -22.95 -3.35 -23.41
N TYR A 520 -22.10 -4.16 -24.04
CA TYR A 520 -20.77 -4.49 -23.56
C TYR A 520 -19.84 -3.27 -23.61
N MET A 521 -19.80 -2.55 -24.74
CA MET A 521 -19.03 -1.31 -24.90
C MET A 521 -19.48 -0.23 -23.91
N ASP A 522 -20.79 -0.07 -23.71
CA ASP A 522 -21.32 0.85 -22.71
C ASP A 522 -20.82 0.49 -21.30
N GLN A 523 -20.79 -0.80 -20.95
CA GLN A 523 -20.30 -1.25 -19.65
C GLN A 523 -18.79 -1.03 -19.48
N VAL A 524 -17.99 -1.30 -20.52
CA VAL A 524 -16.54 -1.06 -20.50
C VAL A 524 -16.24 0.44 -20.37
N ASN A 525 -16.91 1.28 -21.15
CA ASN A 525 -16.77 2.73 -21.09
C ASN A 525 -17.20 3.28 -19.71
N LYS A 526 -18.29 2.76 -19.13
CA LYS A 526 -18.71 3.08 -17.76
C LYS A 526 -17.64 2.69 -16.73
N ASN A 527 -17.10 1.47 -16.81
CA ASN A 527 -16.06 1.00 -15.88
C ASN A 527 -14.78 1.84 -15.97
N ILE A 528 -14.33 2.16 -17.19
CA ILE A 528 -13.18 3.04 -17.43
C ILE A 528 -13.43 4.42 -16.81
N ARG A 529 -14.58 5.05 -17.09
CA ARG A 529 -14.95 6.37 -16.54
C ARG A 529 -15.04 6.36 -15.02
N GLN A 530 -15.72 5.38 -14.43
CA GLN A 530 -15.84 5.26 -12.97
C GLN A 530 -14.48 5.11 -12.29
N GLN A 531 -13.58 4.29 -12.85
CA GLN A 531 -12.25 4.09 -12.29
C GLN A 531 -11.34 5.32 -12.49
N GLN A 532 -11.46 6.01 -13.62
CA GLN A 532 -10.78 7.29 -13.84
C GLN A 532 -11.27 8.35 -12.85
N GLN A 533 -12.58 8.44 -12.58
CA GLN A 533 -13.17 9.34 -11.57
C GLN A 533 -12.71 8.98 -10.14
N TYR A 534 -12.66 7.70 -9.79
CA TYR A 534 -12.14 7.24 -8.49
C TYR A 534 -10.67 7.60 -8.33
N SER A 535 -9.86 7.38 -9.37
CA SER A 535 -8.44 7.72 -9.40
C SER A 535 -8.22 9.23 -9.34
N LYS A 536 -9.06 10.02 -10.02
CA LYS A 536 -9.11 11.49 -9.95
C LYS A 536 -9.39 11.96 -8.53
N ARG A 537 -10.49 11.51 -7.91
CA ARG A 537 -10.84 11.84 -6.53
C ARG A 537 -9.71 11.50 -5.55
N ARG A 538 -9.06 10.33 -5.71
CA ARG A 538 -7.94 9.91 -4.86
C ARG A 538 -6.68 10.77 -5.06
N TYR A 539 -6.36 11.12 -6.30
CA TYR A 539 -5.17 11.90 -6.63
C TYR A 539 -5.33 13.38 -6.27
N ASP A 540 -6.53 13.93 -6.47
CA ASP A 540 -6.85 15.35 -6.26
C ASP A 540 -7.08 15.68 -4.77
N ARG A 541 -7.43 14.70 -3.93
CA ARG A 541 -7.78 14.89 -2.50
C ARG A 541 -6.77 15.70 -1.68
N ASN A 542 -5.49 15.68 -2.07
CA ASN A 542 -4.40 16.31 -1.32
C ASN A 542 -3.46 17.16 -2.23
N ARG A 543 -3.97 17.74 -3.32
CA ARG A 543 -3.17 18.61 -4.20
C ARG A 543 -3.75 20.01 -4.26
N PRO A 544 -2.93 21.07 -4.07
CA PRO A 544 -3.41 22.44 -4.21
C PRO A 544 -3.79 22.73 -5.67
N ASN A 545 -4.83 23.56 -5.85
CA ASN A 545 -5.17 24.10 -7.17
C ASN A 545 -4.02 24.99 -7.66
N ILE A 546 -3.68 24.89 -8.95
CA ILE A 546 -2.70 25.77 -9.56
C ILE A 546 -3.38 27.13 -9.77
N GLN A 547 -2.92 28.15 -9.06
CA GLN A 547 -3.20 29.56 -9.37
C GLN A 547 -1.89 30.17 -9.88
N CYS A 548 -1.55 29.92 -11.14
CA CYS A 548 -0.43 30.60 -11.80
C CYS A 548 -0.99 31.75 -12.63
N MET A 549 -0.43 32.95 -12.51
CA MET A 549 -0.79 34.10 -13.35
C MET A 549 0.20 34.22 -14.52
N ILE A 550 -0.30 34.67 -15.69
CA ILE A 550 0.57 35.05 -16.81
C ILE A 550 1.48 36.19 -16.34
N GLY A 551 2.78 36.09 -16.62
CA GLY A 551 3.81 37.00 -16.13
C GLY A 551 4.52 36.55 -14.85
N GLN A 552 4.07 35.48 -14.19
CA GLN A 552 4.71 34.97 -12.97
C GLN A 552 6.03 34.24 -13.27
N LYS A 553 7.05 34.46 -12.43
CA LYS A 553 8.36 33.79 -12.51
C LYS A 553 8.35 32.42 -11.81
N LEU A 554 9.13 31.48 -12.33
CA LEU A 554 9.21 30.09 -11.88
C LEU A 554 10.63 29.53 -12.03
N PHE A 555 10.95 28.46 -11.30
CA PHE A 555 12.06 27.55 -11.61
C PHE A 555 11.54 26.24 -12.22
N ILE A 556 12.32 25.64 -13.12
CA ILE A 556 12.02 24.36 -13.78
C ILE A 556 13.04 23.30 -13.33
N ILE A 557 12.60 22.06 -13.11
CA ILE A 557 13.50 20.96 -12.75
C ILE A 557 14.37 20.50 -13.96
N LYS A 558 15.68 20.32 -13.77
CA LYS A 558 16.60 19.81 -14.81
C LYS A 558 16.37 18.30 -15.03
N PRO A 559 16.14 17.81 -16.26
CA PRO A 559 15.91 16.37 -16.51
C PRO A 559 17.21 15.54 -16.44
N GLY A 560 17.22 14.39 -15.75
CA GLY A 560 18.35 13.41 -15.73
C GLY A 560 18.60 12.67 -14.40
N MET A 561 19.52 11.69 -14.39
CA MET A 561 20.08 11.12 -13.14
C MET A 561 21.01 12.16 -12.51
N TYR A 562 20.66 12.66 -11.33
CA TYR A 562 21.42 13.71 -10.65
C TYR A 562 22.69 13.14 -10.00
N PRO A 563 23.90 13.56 -10.41
CA PRO A 563 25.09 13.37 -9.59
C PRO A 563 24.91 14.12 -8.27
N ALA A 564 25.52 13.62 -7.19
CA ALA A 564 25.55 14.35 -5.93
C ALA A 564 26.11 15.77 -6.14
N PHE A 565 25.54 16.77 -5.44
CA PHE A 565 26.01 18.16 -5.38
C PHE A 565 25.77 19.09 -6.60
N LYS A 566 24.96 18.70 -7.61
CA LYS A 566 24.53 19.63 -8.69
C LYS A 566 23.18 20.29 -8.42
N GLU A 567 22.97 21.48 -9.00
CA GLU A 567 21.70 22.20 -9.01
C GLU A 567 20.58 21.34 -9.61
N LEU A 568 19.44 21.29 -8.92
CA LEU A 568 18.27 20.50 -9.29
C LEU A 568 17.29 21.29 -10.17
N TYR A 569 17.27 22.61 -10.03
CA TYR A 569 16.38 23.49 -10.78
C TYR A 569 17.18 24.48 -11.66
N GLU A 570 16.57 24.96 -12.73
CA GLU A 570 17.03 26.01 -13.65
C GLU A 570 15.99 27.14 -13.70
N GLY A 571 16.43 28.37 -14.00
CA GLY A 571 15.57 29.55 -14.10
C GLY A 571 16.23 30.79 -13.49
N PRO A 572 15.47 31.87 -13.28
CA PRO A 572 14.01 31.96 -13.40
C PRO A 572 13.49 31.98 -14.84
N TYR A 573 12.28 31.46 -15.04
CA TYR A 573 11.49 31.50 -16.28
C TYR A 573 10.17 32.23 -16.04
N THR A 574 9.65 32.93 -17.05
CA THR A 574 8.38 33.68 -16.96
C THR A 574 7.27 32.96 -17.73
N ILE A 575 6.08 32.82 -17.12
CA ILE A 575 4.91 32.26 -17.81
C ILE A 575 4.38 33.25 -18.85
N ILE A 576 4.35 32.84 -20.11
CA ILE A 576 3.76 33.65 -21.19
C ILE A 576 2.35 33.18 -21.56
N LYS A 577 2.09 31.88 -21.51
CA LYS A 577 0.82 31.32 -21.98
C LYS A 577 0.48 30.01 -21.28
N GLN A 578 -0.80 29.87 -20.93
CA GLN A 578 -1.36 28.61 -20.44
C GLN A 578 -2.08 27.89 -21.60
N LEU A 579 -1.68 26.65 -21.88
CA LEU A 579 -2.23 25.83 -22.98
C LEU A 579 -3.27 24.82 -22.50
N GLY A 580 -3.27 24.49 -21.20
CA GLY A 580 -4.21 23.58 -20.57
C GLY A 580 -4.21 23.74 -19.05
N SER A 581 -4.91 22.88 -18.32
CA SER A 581 -5.00 23.01 -16.85
C SER A 581 -3.65 22.83 -16.11
N GLN A 582 -2.65 22.22 -16.75
CA GLN A 582 -1.34 21.93 -16.15
C GLN A 582 -0.15 22.19 -17.09
N THR A 583 -0.37 22.70 -18.30
CA THR A 583 0.70 22.87 -19.31
C THR A 583 0.85 24.34 -19.66
N PHE A 584 2.09 24.83 -19.61
CA PHE A 584 2.43 26.23 -19.78
C PHE A 584 3.61 26.38 -20.73
N ASP A 585 3.59 27.43 -21.54
CA ASP A 585 4.76 27.92 -22.26
C ASP A 585 5.43 29.00 -21.39
N VAL A 586 6.73 28.87 -21.22
CA VAL A 586 7.56 29.78 -20.42
C VAL A 586 8.76 30.25 -21.22
N ILE A 587 9.30 31.42 -20.89
CA ILE A 587 10.50 31.99 -21.51
C ILE A 587 11.59 32.21 -20.46
N ASP A 588 12.86 32.05 -20.85
CA ASP A 588 13.99 32.47 -20.00
C ASP A 588 14.32 33.96 -20.20
N VAL A 589 15.36 34.44 -19.52
CA VAL A 589 15.87 35.81 -19.62
C VAL A 589 16.48 36.15 -21.00
N HIS A 590 16.64 35.17 -21.89
CA HIS A 590 17.15 35.31 -23.25
C HIS A 590 16.07 35.02 -24.31
N ASP A 591 14.78 35.06 -23.93
CA ASP A 591 13.62 34.78 -24.78
C ASP A 591 13.54 33.36 -25.37
N ASN A 592 14.26 32.38 -24.80
CA ASN A 592 14.14 30.99 -25.23
C ASN A 592 12.85 30.37 -24.67
N MET A 593 11.96 29.95 -25.56
CA MET A 593 10.68 29.35 -25.18
C MET A 593 10.82 27.86 -24.83
N LYS A 594 10.22 27.46 -23.70
CA LYS A 594 10.14 26.06 -23.25
C LYS A 594 8.73 25.70 -22.82
N ARG A 595 8.28 24.51 -23.23
CA ARG A 595 6.98 23.95 -22.81
C ARG A 595 7.15 23.04 -21.61
N VAL A 596 6.41 23.33 -20.54
CA VAL A 596 6.57 22.66 -19.25
C VAL A 596 5.24 22.29 -18.60
N HIS A 597 5.26 21.17 -17.88
CA HIS A 597 4.13 20.70 -17.09
C HIS A 597 4.23 21.23 -15.65
N SER A 598 3.10 21.49 -14.99
CA SER A 598 3.04 22.05 -13.63
C SER A 598 3.84 21.23 -12.61
N SER A 599 4.03 19.93 -12.86
CA SER A 599 4.85 19.06 -12.02
C SER A 599 6.35 19.35 -12.04
N GLN A 600 6.81 20.07 -13.06
CA GLN A 600 8.20 20.47 -13.24
C GLN A 600 8.48 21.86 -12.65
N MET A 601 7.43 22.58 -12.25
CA MET A 601 7.51 23.96 -11.80
C MET A 601 7.72 24.07 -10.29
N LYS A 602 8.50 25.07 -9.89
CA LYS A 602 8.65 25.56 -8.52
C LYS A 602 8.47 27.08 -8.56
N TYR A 603 7.64 27.63 -7.68
CA TYR A 603 7.39 29.08 -7.67
C TYR A 603 8.68 29.85 -7.38
N PHE A 604 8.86 30.96 -8.09
CA PHE A 604 9.88 31.95 -7.78
C PHE A 604 9.31 32.94 -6.77
N HIS A 605 10.06 33.23 -5.71
CA HIS A 605 9.73 34.27 -4.76
C HIS A 605 10.72 35.41 -4.96
N GLU A 606 10.23 36.59 -5.32
CA GLU A 606 11.05 37.79 -5.37
C GLU A 606 11.48 38.19 -3.96
N ARG A 607 12.69 38.72 -3.88
CA ARG A 607 13.22 39.33 -2.66
C ARG A 607 12.87 40.81 -2.78
N GLU A 608 12.05 41.32 -1.86
CA GLU A 608 11.85 42.77 -1.72
C GLU A 608 13.14 43.48 -1.30
#